data_AF-C7RFH7-F1
#
_entry.id   AF-C7RFH7-F1
#
_cell.length_a   1.000
_cell.length_b   1.000
_cell.length_c   1.000
_cell.angle_alpha   90.00
_cell.angle_beta   90.00
_cell.angle_gamma   90.00
#
_symmetry.space_group_name_H-M   'P 1'
#
loop_
_entity.id
_entity.type
_entity.pdbx_description
1 polymer ?
#
loop_
_entity_poly.entity_id
_entity_poly.type
_entity_poly.pdbx_seq_one_letter_code
_entity_poly.pdbx_strand_id
1 'polypeptide(L)'
;MRKRNKRERNLIKRYNNLVKLSSLLYFLAGLGVLAFGIYYREIFEIVFGVFALVFSFANLKNKNYSQASIRRLEQNRLSFIIVFIIIYSLVNPIGNIPLLYDLYKRDLVLNGGFLDE
;
A
#
# COMPACT_ATOMS: atom_id res chain seq x y z
N MET A 1 17.06 11.71 -26.26
CA MET A 1 17.30 11.45 -24.81
C MET A 1 16.42 12.27 -23.87
N ARG A 2 16.33 13.61 -23.95
CA ARG A 2 15.51 14.45 -23.02
C ARG A 2 14.03 14.04 -22.86
N LYS A 3 13.35 13.59 -23.93
CA LYS A 3 11.94 13.15 -23.86
C LYS A 3 11.76 11.83 -23.07
N ARG A 4 12.70 10.88 -23.17
CA ARG A 4 12.67 9.59 -22.45
C ARG A 4 12.80 9.81 -20.94
N ASN A 5 13.77 10.64 -20.53
CA ASN A 5 13.96 11.02 -19.11
C ASN A 5 12.79 11.84 -18.54
N LYS A 6 11.98 12.52 -19.37
CA LYS A 6 10.76 13.22 -18.91
C LYS A 6 9.59 12.25 -18.72
N ARG A 7 9.46 11.24 -19.59
CA ARG A 7 8.46 10.16 -19.46
C ARG A 7 8.71 9.32 -18.21
N GLU A 8 9.94 8.87 -18.00
CA GLU A 8 10.32 8.07 -16.83
C GLU A 8 10.05 8.83 -15.52
N ARG A 9 10.45 10.11 -15.43
CA ARG A 9 10.15 10.96 -14.26
C ARG A 9 8.65 11.12 -14.01
N ASN A 10 7.84 11.24 -15.07
CA ASN A 10 6.39 11.32 -14.95
C ASN A 10 5.80 10.00 -14.44
N LEU A 11 6.30 8.85 -14.89
CA LEU A 11 5.86 7.52 -14.42
C LEU A 11 6.20 7.32 -12.94
N ILE A 12 7.42 7.65 -12.53
CA ILE A 12 7.83 7.59 -11.12
C ILE A 12 6.96 8.52 -10.25
N LYS A 13 6.66 9.73 -10.74
CA LYS A 13 5.76 10.67 -10.04
C LYS A 13 4.35 10.12 -9.88
N ARG A 14 3.79 9.50 -10.94
CA ARG A 14 2.48 8.84 -10.89
C ARG A 14 2.48 7.68 -9.90
N TYR A 15 3.51 6.85 -9.91
CA TYR A 15 3.65 5.74 -8.98
C TYR A 15 3.69 6.23 -7.52
N ASN A 16 4.49 7.26 -7.25
CA ASN A 16 4.57 7.86 -5.91
C ASN A 16 3.22 8.44 -5.45
N ASN A 17 2.37 8.93 -6.36
CA ASN A 17 1.00 9.33 -6.02
C ASN A 17 0.12 8.12 -5.65
N LEU A 18 0.25 6.99 -6.36
CA LEU A 18 -0.47 5.76 -5.99
C LEU A 18 -0.03 5.24 -4.62
N VAL A 19 1.27 5.33 -4.30
CA VAL A 19 1.80 4.99 -2.98
C VAL A 19 1.26 5.93 -1.90
N LYS A 20 1.19 7.24 -2.16
CA LYS A 20 0.56 8.18 -1.23
C LYS A 20 -0.89 7.84 -0.95
N LEU A 21 -1.67 7.46 -1.97
CA LEU A 21 -3.06 7.05 -1.79
C LEU A 21 -3.15 5.76 -0.96
N SER A 22 -2.29 4.77 -1.25
CA SER A 22 -2.16 3.55 -0.43
C SER A 22 -1.89 3.90 1.04
N SER A 23 -0.89 4.74 1.31
CA SER A 23 -0.60 5.20 2.68
C SER A 23 -1.78 5.91 3.33
N LEU A 24 -2.49 6.77 2.62
CA LEU A 24 -3.68 7.43 3.16
C LEU A 24 -4.76 6.41 3.55
N LEU A 25 -4.99 5.39 2.72
CA LEU A 25 -5.93 4.32 3.03
C LEU A 25 -5.51 3.51 4.26
N TYR A 26 -4.22 3.17 4.39
CA TYR A 26 -3.70 2.52 5.61
C TYR A 26 -3.86 3.38 6.85
N PHE A 27 -3.68 4.70 6.72
CA PHE A 27 -3.85 5.62 7.84
C PHE A 27 -5.32 5.66 8.30
N LEU A 28 -6.25 5.85 7.37
CA LEU A 28 -7.68 5.91 7.66
C LEU A 28 -8.21 4.57 8.18
N ALA A 29 -7.81 3.45 7.56
CA ALA A 29 -8.18 2.14 8.04
C ALA A 29 -7.59 1.85 9.42
N GLY A 30 -6.33 2.24 9.66
CA GLY A 30 -5.69 2.10 10.97
C GLY A 30 -6.43 2.88 12.06
N LEU A 31 -6.83 4.12 11.80
CA LEU A 31 -7.66 4.89 12.73
C LEU A 31 -9.02 4.22 12.98
N GLY A 32 -9.68 3.74 11.93
CA GLY A 32 -10.98 3.07 12.05
C GLY A 32 -10.91 1.79 12.88
N VAL A 33 -9.94 0.91 12.59
CA VAL A 33 -9.72 -0.34 13.33
C VAL A 33 -9.32 -0.05 14.78
N LEU A 34 -8.44 0.93 15.01
CA LEU A 34 -8.01 1.31 16.36
C LEU A 34 -9.15 1.88 17.19
N ALA A 35 -9.99 2.75 16.60
CA ALA A 35 -11.18 3.28 17.27
C ALA A 35 -12.15 2.16 17.66
N PHE A 36 -12.34 1.16 16.79
CA PHE A 36 -13.12 -0.05 17.07
C PHE A 36 -12.55 -0.83 18.26
N GLY A 37 -11.23 -1.10 18.23
CA GLY A 37 -10.54 -1.81 19.30
C GLY A 37 -10.61 -1.09 20.65
N ILE A 38 -10.50 0.24 20.68
CA ILE A 38 -10.67 1.02 21.92
C ILE A 38 -12.12 0.93 22.43
N TYR A 39 -13.09 1.07 21.53
CA TYR A 39 -14.50 1.09 21.90
C TYR A 39 -14.98 -0.26 22.45
N TYR A 40 -14.66 -1.35 21.76
CA TYR A 40 -15.05 -2.72 22.15
C TYR A 40 -14.04 -3.42 23.07
N ARG A 41 -12.90 -2.78 23.36
CA ARG A 41 -11.79 -3.30 24.17
C ARG A 41 -11.16 -4.58 23.61
N GLU A 42 -11.06 -4.66 22.29
CA GLU A 42 -10.48 -5.80 21.59
C GLU A 42 -9.00 -5.55 21.28
N ILE A 43 -8.14 -6.45 21.77
CA ILE A 43 -6.68 -6.27 21.75
C ILE A 43 -6.13 -6.41 20.33
N PHE A 44 -6.65 -7.31 19.52
CA PHE A 44 -6.15 -7.55 18.16
C PHE A 44 -6.33 -6.31 17.28
N GLU A 45 -7.47 -5.65 17.38
CA GLU A 45 -7.86 -4.44 16.67
C GLU A 45 -6.96 -3.28 17.07
N ILE A 46 -6.64 -3.14 18.36
CA ILE A 46 -5.67 -2.14 18.82
C ILE A 46 -4.29 -2.41 18.20
N VAL A 47 -3.79 -3.65 18.27
CA VAL A 47 -2.46 -4.03 17.74
C VAL A 47 -2.39 -3.81 16.23
N PHE A 48 -3.37 -4.32 15.47
CA PHE A 48 -3.40 -4.23 14.02
C PHE A 48 -3.80 -2.85 13.51
N GLY A 49 -4.55 -2.07 14.29
CA GLY A 49 -4.80 -0.65 14.04
C GLY A 49 -3.51 0.16 14.15
N VAL A 50 -2.73 -0.02 15.22
CA VAL A 50 -1.41 0.61 15.37
C VAL A 50 -0.46 0.18 14.25
N PHE A 51 -0.46 -1.11 13.90
CA PHE A 51 0.36 -1.63 12.81
C PHE A 51 0.04 -0.95 11.47
N ALA A 52 -1.24 -0.77 11.12
CA ALA A 52 -1.65 -0.07 9.91
C ALA A 52 -1.17 1.39 9.90
N LEU A 53 -1.23 2.08 11.04
CA LEU A 53 -0.73 3.45 11.17
C LEU A 53 0.78 3.51 10.93
N VAL A 54 1.55 2.65 11.59
CA VAL A 54 3.02 2.56 11.40
C VAL A 54 3.35 2.26 9.94
N PHE A 55 2.66 1.29 9.34
CA PHE A 55 2.85 0.92 7.94
C PHE A 55 2.55 2.09 6.99
N SER A 56 1.52 2.89 7.26
CA SER A 56 1.21 4.09 6.47
C SER A 56 2.40 5.04 6.36
N PHE A 57 3.01 5.38 7.51
CA PHE A 57 4.17 6.27 7.57
C PHE A 57 5.41 5.64 6.92
N ALA A 58 5.65 4.35 7.15
CA ALA A 58 6.76 3.63 6.53
C ALA A 58 6.64 3.63 4.99
N ASN A 59 5.44 3.39 4.47
CA ASN A 59 5.16 3.33 3.03
C ASN A 59 5.30 4.71 2.36
N LEU A 60 5.07 5.83 3.07
CA LEU A 60 5.35 7.19 2.58
C LEU A 60 6.85 7.51 2.45
N LYS A 61 7.68 6.93 3.32
CA LYS A 61 9.13 7.22 3.39
C LYS A 61 9.88 6.60 2.20
N ASN A 62 9.37 5.51 1.64
CA ASN A 62 9.96 4.82 0.50
C ASN A 62 9.69 5.56 -0.81
N LYS A 63 10.57 6.51 -1.17
CA LYS A 63 10.63 7.07 -2.52
C LYS A 63 11.32 6.08 -3.45
N ASN A 64 10.63 5.72 -4.53
CA ASN A 64 11.23 4.90 -5.58
C ASN A 64 11.96 5.76 -6.61
N TYR A 65 13.09 5.25 -7.09
CA TYR A 65 14.01 6.00 -7.96
C TYR A 65 14.16 5.40 -9.38
N SER A 66 13.62 4.21 -9.63
CA SER A 66 13.70 3.53 -10.93
C SER A 66 12.49 2.63 -11.18
N GLN A 67 12.14 2.42 -12.46
CA GLN A 67 11.13 1.46 -12.87
C GLN A 67 11.50 0.01 -12.45
N ALA A 68 12.78 -0.35 -12.53
CA ALA A 68 13.25 -1.67 -12.12
C ALA A 68 13.07 -1.90 -10.60
N SER A 69 13.26 -0.86 -9.78
CA SER A 69 13.04 -0.96 -8.33
C SER A 69 11.56 -1.10 -8.00
N ILE A 70 10.70 -0.36 -8.72
CA ILE A 70 9.23 -0.47 -8.62
C ILE A 70 8.78 -1.89 -8.94
N ARG A 71 9.25 -2.48 -10.05
CA ARG A 71 8.87 -3.83 -10.46
C ARG A 71 9.23 -4.87 -9.39
N ARG A 72 10.46 -4.84 -8.87
CA ARG A 72 10.92 -5.77 -7.82
C ARG A 72 10.10 -5.62 -6.54
N LEU A 73 9.80 -4.38 -6.15
CA LEU A 73 9.00 -4.11 -4.96
C LEU A 73 7.59 -4.71 -5.08
N GLU A 74 6.91 -4.44 -6.19
CA GLU A 74 5.53 -4.93 -6.42
C GLU A 74 5.46 -6.45 -6.62
N GLN A 75 6.50 -7.08 -7.19
CA GLN A 75 6.58 -8.54 -7.28
C GLN A 75 6.62 -9.19 -5.90
N ASN A 76 7.41 -8.64 -4.97
CA ASN A 76 7.59 -9.20 -3.63
C ASN A 76 6.44 -8.85 -2.66
N ARG A 77 5.58 -7.89 -3.01
CA ARG A 77 4.50 -7.41 -2.14
C ARG A 77 3.30 -8.36 -2.06
N LEU A 78 3.14 -9.29 -3.00
CA LEU A 78 1.95 -10.14 -3.09
C LEU A 78 1.75 -11.01 -1.84
N SER A 79 2.80 -11.67 -1.37
CA SER A 79 2.71 -12.54 -0.18
C SER A 79 2.31 -11.75 1.07
N PHE A 80 2.87 -10.54 1.24
CA PHE A 80 2.47 -9.64 2.31
C PHE A 80 0.97 -9.31 2.23
N ILE A 81 0.47 -8.95 1.05
CA ILE A 81 -0.93 -8.57 0.90
C ILE A 81 -1.86 -9.74 1.22
N ILE A 82 -1.58 -10.95 0.71
CA ILE A 82 -2.42 -12.12 0.95
C ILE A 82 -2.49 -12.46 2.44
N VAL A 83 -1.35 -12.49 3.13
CA VAL A 83 -1.30 -12.79 4.57
C VAL A 83 -2.10 -11.77 5.37
N PHE A 84 -1.94 -10.48 5.07
CA PHE A 84 -2.66 -9.45 5.80
C PHE A 84 -4.16 -9.41 5.48
N ILE A 85 -4.59 -9.79 4.27
CA ILE A 85 -6.02 -9.94 3.96
C ILE A 85 -6.65 -11.00 4.87
N ILE A 86 -5.96 -12.15 5.06
CA ILE A 86 -6.45 -13.20 5.94
C ILE A 86 -6.56 -12.67 7.38
N ILE A 87 -5.49 -12.02 7.87
CA ILE A 87 -5.46 -11.46 9.22
C ILE A 87 -6.57 -10.43 9.44
N TYR A 88 -6.69 -9.42 8.57
CA TYR A 88 -7.70 -8.37 8.74
C TYR A 88 -9.12 -8.89 8.51
N SER A 89 -9.33 -9.98 7.76
CA SER A 89 -10.64 -10.63 7.69
C SER A 89 -11.06 -11.28 9.01
N LEU A 90 -10.10 -11.68 9.85
CA LEU A 90 -10.34 -12.23 11.19
C LEU A 90 -10.45 -11.14 12.27
N VAL A 91 -9.69 -10.05 12.11
CA VAL A 91 -9.65 -8.93 13.07
C VAL A 91 -10.73 -7.91 12.72
N ASN A 92 -10.55 -7.18 11.63
CA ASN A 92 -11.52 -6.18 11.21
C ASN A 92 -11.46 -5.93 9.70
N PRO A 93 -12.55 -6.19 8.95
CA PRO A 93 -12.55 -6.12 7.48
C PRO A 93 -12.27 -4.72 6.94
N ILE A 94 -12.39 -3.66 7.75
CA ILE A 94 -11.95 -2.30 7.38
C ILE A 94 -10.46 -2.29 6.98
N GLY A 95 -9.63 -3.10 7.64
CA GLY A 95 -8.22 -3.24 7.31
C GLY A 95 -7.94 -3.85 5.94
N ASN A 96 -8.92 -4.53 5.32
CA ASN A 96 -8.78 -5.07 3.97
C ASN A 96 -8.83 -4.00 2.88
N ILE A 97 -9.42 -2.84 3.14
CA ILE A 97 -9.56 -1.75 2.17
C ILE A 97 -8.20 -1.34 1.55
N PRO A 98 -7.17 -0.97 2.35
CA PRO A 98 -5.86 -0.60 1.79
C PRO A 98 -5.16 -1.78 1.08
N LEU A 99 -5.41 -3.02 1.50
CA LEU A 99 -4.81 -4.22 0.91
C LEU A 99 -5.38 -4.51 -0.48
N LEU A 100 -6.70 -4.40 -0.65
CA LEU A 100 -7.36 -4.54 -1.95
C LEU A 100 -6.89 -3.46 -2.91
N TYR A 101 -6.72 -2.23 -2.43
CA TYR A 101 -6.13 -1.16 -3.25
C TYR A 101 -4.67 -1.47 -3.63
N ASP A 102 -3.86 -2.01 -2.71
CA ASP A 102 -2.50 -2.43 -3.02
C ASP A 102 -2.45 -3.55 -4.06
N LEU A 103 -3.41 -4.49 -4.06
CA LEU A 103 -3.56 -5.51 -5.12
C LEU A 103 -3.87 -4.87 -6.47
N TYR A 104 -4.87 -3.98 -6.52
CA TYR A 104 -5.22 -3.24 -7.74
C TYR A 104 -4.03 -2.45 -8.29
N LYS A 105 -3.36 -1.69 -7.42
CA LYS A 105 -2.17 -0.90 -7.77
C LYS A 105 -1.07 -1.79 -8.33
N ARG A 106 -0.82 -2.94 -7.68
CA ARG A 106 0.19 -3.91 -8.13
C ARG A 106 -0.13 -4.43 -9.53
N ASP A 107 -1.38 -4.82 -9.78
CA ASP A 107 -1.81 -5.33 -11.09
C ASP A 107 -1.67 -4.27 -12.18
N LEU A 108 -2.10 -3.03 -11.89
CA LEU A 108 -1.90 -1.89 -12.77
C LEU A 108 -0.41 -1.64 -13.07
N VAL A 109 0.47 -1.79 -12.09
CA VAL A 109 1.91 -1.56 -12.25
C VAL A 109 2.61 -2.67 -13.03
N LEU A 110 2.28 -3.94 -12.76
CA LEU A 110 2.98 -5.10 -13.34
C LEU A 110 2.39 -5.54 -14.68
N ASN A 111 1.06 -5.50 -14.82
CA ASN A 111 0.34 -6.04 -15.97
C ASN A 111 -0.36 -4.95 -16.80
N GLY A 112 -0.62 -3.77 -16.23
CA GLY A 112 -1.38 -2.69 -16.88
C GLY A 112 -0.57 -1.77 -17.82
N GLY A 113 0.63 -2.17 -18.24
CA GLY A 113 1.49 -1.35 -19.12
C GLY A 113 2.00 -0.04 -18.48
N PHE A 114 2.02 0.03 -17.16
CA PHE A 114 2.46 1.21 -16.41
C PHE A 114 3.99 1.41 -16.45
N LEU A 115 4.75 0.32 -16.53
CA LEU A 115 6.20 0.34 -16.71
C LEU A 115 6.52 0.21 -18.20
N ASP A 116 7.54 0.92 -18.67
CA ASP A 116 8.04 0.74 -20.03
C ASP A 116 8.86 -0.57 -20.07
N GLU A 117 8.65 -1.42 -21.09
CA GLU A 117 9.49 -2.61 -21.33
C GLU A 117 10.93 -2.24 -21.74
#